data_AF-A0A0L8M114-F1
#
_entry.id   AF-A0A0L8M114-F1
#
_cell.length_a   1.000
_cell.length_b   1.000
_cell.length_c   1.000
_cell.angle_alpha   90.00
_cell.angle_beta   90.00
_cell.angle_gamma   90.00
#
_symmetry.space_group_name_H-M   'P 1'
#
loop_
_entity.id
_entity.type
_entity.pdbx_description
1 polymer ?
#
loop_
_entity_poly.entity_id
_entity_poly.type
_entity_poly.pdbx_seq_one_letter_code
_entity_poly.pdbx_strand_id
1 'polypeptide(L)'
;MSPIVVGGPALFLGEGTPCVALLRPELDVNDKGLRLAAERAGVTPEEFAGESGVWQVMADRTDGEGRSFELPELADGDAAVFADELLIALSGTGDCELELADGVLVLTVTGAGEGRSALAARVVPPAGAQGGPLDLELGTLPVAELRDEVEGFRRSLA
;
A
#
# COMPACT_ATOMS: atom_id res chain seq x y z
N MET A 1 -10.96 -15.47 3.39
CA MET A 1 -11.31 -14.34 4.27
C MET A 1 -11.79 -13.23 3.36
N SER A 2 -12.99 -12.70 3.56
CA SER A 2 -13.40 -11.49 2.83
C SER A 2 -12.69 -10.32 3.50
N PRO A 3 -11.98 -9.45 2.75
CA PRO A 3 -11.41 -8.25 3.34
C PRO A 3 -12.56 -7.43 3.92
N ILE A 4 -12.35 -6.92 5.13
CA ILE A 4 -13.15 -5.79 5.62
C ILE A 4 -12.90 -4.70 4.59
N VAL A 5 -13.95 -4.24 3.91
CA VAL A 5 -13.85 -3.06 3.04
C VAL A 5 -13.70 -1.89 3.99
N VAL A 6 -12.45 -1.63 4.34
CA VAL A 6 -12.06 -0.39 4.98
C VAL A 6 -12.20 0.66 3.89
N GLY A 7 -13.06 1.66 4.09
CA GLY A 7 -13.25 2.72 3.12
C GLY A 7 -11.96 3.51 2.90
N GLY A 8 -11.95 4.37 1.89
CA GLY A 8 -10.87 5.33 1.64
C GLY A 8 -9.87 4.90 0.56
N PRO A 9 -8.84 5.73 0.33
CA PRO A 9 -7.82 5.48 -0.66
C PRO A 9 -7.00 4.21 -0.39
N ALA A 10 -6.83 3.39 -1.43
CA ALA A 10 -6.06 2.17 -1.38
C ALA A 10 -5.34 1.90 -2.69
N LEU A 11 -4.05 1.56 -2.61
CA LEU A 11 -3.21 1.11 -3.72
C LEU A 11 -2.61 -0.25 -3.37
N PHE A 12 -2.91 -1.27 -4.16
CA PHE A 12 -2.33 -2.61 -4.00
C PHE A 12 -1.33 -2.95 -5.10
N LEU A 13 -0.14 -3.37 -4.71
CA LEU A 13 0.92 -3.79 -5.62
C LEU A 13 1.29 -5.26 -5.35
N GLY A 14 1.09 -6.11 -6.36
CA GLY A 14 1.35 -7.56 -6.28
C GLY A 14 0.08 -8.42 -6.46
N GLU A 15 0.24 -9.60 -7.05
CA GLU A 15 -0.83 -10.60 -7.19
C GLU A 15 -0.90 -11.49 -5.93
N GLY A 16 -1.36 -10.94 -4.81
CA GLY A 16 -1.60 -11.68 -3.57
C GLY A 16 -0.46 -11.62 -2.56
N THR A 17 0.49 -12.56 -2.60
CA THR A 17 1.66 -12.56 -1.71
C THR A 17 2.90 -13.04 -2.48
N PRO A 18 3.97 -12.23 -2.58
CA PRO A 18 4.21 -11.00 -1.83
C PRO A 18 3.39 -9.81 -2.33
N CYS A 19 3.07 -8.88 -1.44
CA CYS A 19 2.35 -7.65 -1.78
C CYS A 19 2.80 -6.46 -0.94
N VAL A 20 2.58 -5.27 -1.48
CA VAL A 20 2.62 -4.01 -0.75
C VAL A 20 1.29 -3.30 -0.94
N ALA A 21 0.73 -2.76 0.13
CA ALA A 21 -0.47 -1.94 0.09
C ALA A 21 -0.20 -0.60 0.77
N LEU A 22 -0.60 0.49 0.09
CA LEU A 22 -0.64 1.83 0.67
C LEU A 22 -2.11 2.21 0.86
N LEU A 23 -2.51 2.45 2.10
CA LEU A 23 -3.91 2.58 2.49
C LEU A 23 -4.09 3.82 3.36
N ARG A 24 -5.20 4.53 3.19
CA ARG A 24 -5.67 5.50 4.19
C ARG A 24 -7.06 5.08 4.65
N PRO A 25 -7.14 4.27 5.72
CA PRO A 25 -8.39 3.80 6.27
C PRO A 25 -9.37 4.95 6.61
N GLU A 26 -10.52 4.95 5.95
CA GLU A 26 -11.71 5.65 6.40
C GLU A 26 -12.56 4.65 7.18
N LEU A 27 -12.33 4.62 8.48
CA LEU A 27 -12.99 3.68 9.36
C LEU A 27 -14.23 4.36 9.94
N ASP A 28 -15.40 3.92 9.48
CA ASP A 28 -16.65 4.24 10.17
C ASP A 28 -16.78 3.32 11.38
N VAL A 29 -16.61 3.87 12.58
CA VAL A 29 -16.81 3.17 13.86
C VAL A 29 -18.25 2.64 14.04
N ASN A 30 -19.20 3.11 13.22
CA ASN A 30 -20.57 2.60 13.17
C ASN A 30 -20.75 1.44 12.18
N ASP A 31 -19.72 1.08 11.39
CA ASP A 31 -19.79 -0.06 10.50
C ASP A 31 -20.06 -1.35 11.29
N LYS A 32 -21.05 -2.11 10.84
CA LYS A 32 -21.50 -3.32 11.55
C LYS A 32 -20.44 -4.42 11.52
N GLY A 33 -19.65 -4.49 10.44
CA GLY A 33 -18.57 -5.46 10.31
C GLY A 33 -17.42 -5.16 11.26
N LEU A 34 -17.00 -3.90 11.32
CA LEU A 34 -15.97 -3.42 12.24
C LEU A 34 -16.37 -3.62 13.70
N ARG A 35 -17.60 -3.22 14.07
CA ARG A 35 -18.10 -3.43 15.44
C ARG A 35 -18.14 -4.89 15.84
N LEU A 36 -18.54 -5.78 14.94
CA LEU A 36 -18.56 -7.22 15.18
C LEU A 36 -17.14 -7.79 15.31
N ALA A 37 -16.19 -7.28 14.52
CA ALA A 37 -14.79 -7.68 14.61
C ALA A 37 -14.14 -7.19 15.92
N ALA A 38 -14.41 -5.95 16.32
CA ALA A 38 -13.97 -5.35 17.58
C ALA A 38 -14.53 -6.13 18.79
N GLU A 39 -15.83 -6.45 18.77
CA GLU A 39 -16.47 -7.27 19.81
C GLU A 39 -15.80 -8.66 19.93
N ARG A 40 -15.49 -9.29 18.80
CA ARG A 40 -14.78 -10.59 18.78
C ARG A 40 -13.35 -10.49 19.28
N ALA A 41 -12.69 -9.36 19.04
CA ALA A 41 -11.34 -9.08 19.52
C ALA A 41 -11.32 -8.60 20.98
N GLY A 42 -12.48 -8.31 21.58
CA GLY A 42 -12.59 -7.85 22.97
C GLY A 42 -12.12 -6.41 23.18
N VAL A 43 -12.13 -5.59 22.13
CA VAL A 43 -11.72 -4.17 22.15
C VAL A 43 -12.86 -3.27 21.68
N THR A 44 -12.76 -1.97 21.93
CA THR A 44 -13.73 -1.02 21.38
C THR A 44 -13.59 -0.89 19.86
N PRO A 45 -14.66 -0.53 19.12
CA PRO A 45 -14.57 -0.22 17.70
C PRO A 45 -13.49 0.82 17.37
N GLU A 46 -13.31 1.83 18.23
CA GLU A 46 -12.29 2.86 18.12
C GLU A 46 -10.87 2.28 18.26
N GLU A 47 -10.65 1.43 19.26
CA GLU A 47 -9.36 0.73 19.45
C GLU A 47 -9.07 -0.31 18.36
N PHE A 48 -10.12 -0.93 17.81
CA PHE A 48 -10.00 -1.88 16.71
C PHE A 48 -9.71 -1.20 15.38
N ALA A 49 -10.33 -0.03 15.16
CA ALA A 49 -10.12 0.80 13.99
C ALA A 49 -8.69 1.38 13.97
N GLY A 50 -8.18 1.80 15.13
CA GLY A 50 -6.98 2.64 15.16
C GLY A 50 -7.28 4.07 14.71
N GLU A 51 -6.25 4.88 14.48
CA GLU A 51 -6.44 6.26 14.02
C GLU A 51 -6.91 6.29 12.56
N SER A 52 -8.20 6.57 12.36
CA SER A 52 -8.78 6.78 11.03
C SER A 52 -8.13 8.00 10.35
N GLY A 53 -7.97 7.92 9.03
CA GLY A 53 -7.41 9.02 8.23
C GLY A 53 -5.89 9.12 8.25
N VAL A 54 -5.20 8.24 8.98
CA VAL A 54 -3.74 8.11 8.93
C VAL A 54 -3.35 7.14 7.82
N TRP A 55 -2.34 7.50 7.03
CA TRP A 55 -1.79 6.62 6.01
C TRP A 55 -1.08 5.43 6.64
N GLN A 56 -1.17 4.28 5.98
CA GLN A 56 -0.55 3.03 6.41
C GLN A 56 0.11 2.37 5.20
N VAL A 57 1.31 1.83 5.41
CA VAL A 57 1.93 0.90 4.48
C VAL A 57 1.92 -0.49 5.08
N MET A 58 1.42 -1.45 4.32
CA MET A 58 1.46 -2.87 4.65
C MET A 58 2.31 -3.59 3.62
N ALA A 59 3.11 -4.55 4.06
CA ALA A 59 3.95 -5.36 3.19
C ALA A 59 3.99 -6.80 3.71
N ASP A 60 3.58 -7.74 2.87
CA ASP A 60 3.53 -9.16 3.22
C ASP A 60 4.42 -9.97 2.29
N ARG A 61 5.26 -10.83 2.86
CA ARG A 61 6.10 -11.79 2.13
C ARG A 61 5.50 -13.19 2.17
N THR A 62 5.87 -14.00 1.18
CA THR A 62 5.36 -15.38 1.00
C THR A 62 5.75 -16.33 2.12
N ASP A 63 6.79 -16.02 2.89
CA ASP A 63 7.24 -16.79 4.06
C ASP A 63 6.40 -16.49 5.33
N GLY A 64 5.39 -15.62 5.23
CA GLY A 64 4.52 -15.23 6.33
C GLY A 64 5.07 -14.08 7.16
N GLU A 65 6.20 -13.49 6.76
CA GLU A 65 6.70 -12.27 7.37
C GLU A 65 5.99 -11.04 6.80
N GLY A 66 5.24 -10.34 7.66
CA GLY A 66 4.55 -9.10 7.34
C GLY A 66 5.11 -7.90 8.12
N ARG A 67 4.91 -6.71 7.56
CA ARG A 67 5.17 -5.43 8.21
C ARG A 67 4.02 -4.48 7.93
N SER A 68 3.65 -3.70 8.94
CA SER A 68 2.67 -2.63 8.82
C SER A 68 3.15 -1.44 9.61
N PHE A 69 3.12 -0.26 9.00
CA PHE A 69 3.54 0.99 9.64
C PHE A 69 2.55 2.09 9.34
N GLU A 70 2.27 2.91 10.34
CA GLU A 70 1.55 4.17 10.17
C GLU A 70 2.52 5.25 9.66
N LEU A 71 2.00 6.10 8.78
CA LEU A 71 2.70 7.22 8.13
C LEU A 71 1.95 8.51 8.46
N PRO A 72 1.99 8.98 9.72
CA PRO A 72 1.21 10.15 10.16
C PRO A 72 1.63 11.45 9.46
N GLU A 73 2.85 11.49 8.90
CA GLU A 73 3.39 12.65 8.20
C GLU A 73 3.11 12.61 6.69
N LEU A 74 2.61 11.49 6.15
CA LEU A 74 2.31 11.39 4.72
C LEU A 74 1.03 12.16 4.40
N ALA A 75 1.12 13.13 3.49
CA ALA A 75 -0.03 13.88 3.00
C ALA A 75 -0.61 13.26 1.71
N ASP A 76 -1.90 13.50 1.46
CA ASP A 76 -2.57 13.06 0.22
C ASP A 76 -1.88 13.62 -1.04
N GLY A 77 -1.32 14.83 -0.95
CA GLY A 77 -0.58 15.44 -2.04
C GLY A 77 0.67 14.63 -2.41
N ASP A 78 1.41 14.13 -1.42
CA ASP A 78 2.61 13.32 -1.65
C ASP A 78 2.23 11.94 -2.19
N ALA A 79 1.14 11.34 -1.67
CA ALA A 79 0.58 10.10 -2.21
C ALA A 79 0.12 10.26 -3.68
N ALA A 80 -0.47 11.41 -4.03
CA ALA A 80 -0.87 11.73 -5.40
C ALA A 80 0.33 11.92 -6.33
N VAL A 81 1.39 12.59 -5.86
CA VAL A 81 2.65 12.74 -6.61
C VAL A 81 3.27 11.38 -6.88
N PHE A 82 3.35 10.51 -5.87
CA PHE A 82 3.85 9.14 -6.03
C PHE A 82 3.03 8.35 -7.06
N ALA A 83 1.70 8.45 -7.02
CA ALA A 83 0.84 7.81 -8.02
C ALA A 83 1.11 8.35 -9.44
N ASP A 84 1.31 9.66 -9.60
CA ASP A 84 1.63 10.27 -10.89
C ASP A 84 3.00 9.83 -11.41
N GLU A 85 4.02 9.77 -10.55
CA GLU A 85 5.35 9.27 -10.89
C GLU A 85 5.32 7.79 -11.27
N LEU A 86 4.53 6.98 -10.58
CA LEU A 86 4.32 5.57 -10.92
C LEU A 86 3.65 5.40 -12.30
N LEU A 87 2.64 6.21 -12.63
CA LEU A 87 2.04 6.19 -13.97
C LEU A 87 3.04 6.59 -15.06
N ILE A 88 3.93 7.53 -14.77
CA ILE A 88 5.02 7.91 -15.68
C ILE A 88 6.00 6.75 -15.85
N ALA A 89 6.43 6.12 -14.75
CA ALA A 89 7.34 4.97 -14.76
C ALA A 89 6.77 3.80 -15.57
N LEU A 90 5.49 3.48 -15.37
CA LEU A 90 4.78 2.43 -16.12
C LEU A 90 4.59 2.73 -17.61
N SER A 91 4.69 4.00 -18.01
CA SER A 91 4.65 4.42 -19.42
C SER A 91 6.04 4.41 -20.08
N GLY A 92 7.09 4.37 -19.27
CA GLY A 92 8.49 4.43 -19.71
C GLY A 92 9.00 3.09 -20.25
N THR A 93 10.19 3.12 -20.84
CA THR A 93 10.90 1.93 -21.35
C THR A 93 12.15 1.59 -20.55
N GLY A 94 12.28 2.10 -19.33
CA GLY A 94 13.49 1.97 -18.52
C GLY A 94 13.20 1.78 -17.04
N ASP A 95 14.24 1.45 -16.31
CA ASP A 95 14.16 1.15 -14.89
C ASP A 95 14.01 2.45 -14.09
N CYS A 96 13.11 2.43 -13.11
CA CYS A 96 12.80 3.57 -12.27
C CYS A 96 12.77 3.12 -10.80
N GLU A 97 13.20 4.01 -9.93
CA GLU A 97 13.06 3.86 -8.49
C GLU A 97 12.22 5.05 -7.99
N LEU A 98 11.19 4.73 -7.22
CA LEU A 98 10.24 5.69 -6.65
C LEU A 98 10.25 5.57 -5.14
N GLU A 99 10.27 6.70 -4.46
CA GLU A 99 10.33 6.77 -3.01
C GLU A 99 9.07 7.44 -2.45
N LEU A 100 8.61 6.96 -1.30
CA LEU A 100 7.50 7.56 -0.56
C LEU A 100 7.83 7.60 0.94
N ALA A 101 7.37 8.68 1.59
CA ALA A 101 7.49 8.89 3.02
C ALA A 101 8.93 8.73 3.54
N ASP A 102 9.85 9.54 3.01
CA ASP A 102 11.27 9.59 3.40
C ASP A 102 11.96 8.21 3.41
N GLY A 103 11.69 7.39 2.39
CA GLY A 103 12.36 6.11 2.17
C GLY A 103 11.70 4.94 2.89
N VAL A 104 10.56 5.15 3.54
CA VAL A 104 9.80 4.06 4.16
C VAL A 104 9.30 3.08 3.10
N LEU A 105 8.89 3.56 1.92
CA LEU A 105 8.63 2.70 0.76
C LEU A 105 9.52 3.13 -0.40
N VAL A 106 10.33 2.19 -0.88
CA VAL A 106 11.08 2.33 -2.13
C VAL A 106 10.56 1.28 -3.12
N LEU A 107 10.04 1.71 -4.26
CA LEU A 107 9.50 0.85 -5.31
C LEU A 107 10.41 0.91 -6.53
N THR A 108 10.93 -0.24 -6.95
CA THR A 108 11.64 -0.40 -8.21
C THR A 108 10.67 -0.92 -9.28
N VAL A 109 10.62 -0.22 -10.41
CA VAL A 109 9.84 -0.57 -11.60
C VAL A 109 10.81 -0.86 -12.73
N THR A 110 10.85 -2.10 -13.19
CA THR A 110 11.71 -2.56 -14.28
C THR A 110 10.87 -2.99 -15.46
N GLY A 111 11.19 -2.51 -16.66
CA GLY A 111 10.50 -2.93 -17.88
C GLY A 111 10.76 -4.42 -18.18
N ALA A 112 9.70 -5.23 -18.27
CA ALA A 112 9.82 -6.67 -18.53
C ALA A 112 9.45 -7.08 -19.97
N GLY A 113 9.14 -6.11 -20.83
CA GLY A 113 8.68 -6.33 -22.20
C GLY A 113 7.19 -6.74 -22.29
N GLU A 114 6.66 -6.78 -23.52
CA GLU A 114 5.29 -7.25 -23.81
C GLU A 114 4.17 -6.57 -23.00
N GLY A 115 4.36 -5.29 -22.63
CA GLY A 115 3.39 -4.57 -21.81
C GLY A 115 3.34 -5.06 -20.36
N ARG A 116 4.45 -5.57 -19.84
CA ARG A 116 4.62 -6.00 -18.45
C ARG A 116 5.76 -5.26 -17.78
N SER A 117 5.65 -5.11 -16.47
CA SER A 117 6.70 -4.55 -15.61
C SER A 117 6.97 -5.48 -14.43
N ALA A 118 8.25 -5.68 -14.12
CA ALA A 118 8.66 -6.28 -12.87
C ALA A 118 8.68 -5.23 -11.77
N LEU A 119 8.05 -5.54 -10.64
CA LEU A 119 8.01 -4.69 -9.47
C LEU A 119 8.77 -5.34 -8.33
N ALA A 120 9.61 -4.55 -7.66
CA ALA A 120 10.21 -4.90 -6.38
C ALA A 120 9.99 -3.73 -5.41
N ALA A 121 9.82 -4.03 -4.13
CA ALA A 121 9.64 -3.02 -3.11
C ALA A 121 10.57 -3.28 -1.93
N ARG A 122 11.06 -2.21 -1.31
CA ARG A 122 11.76 -2.24 -0.04
C ARG A 122 10.98 -1.39 0.93
N VAL A 123 10.53 -2.00 2.03
CA VAL A 123 9.84 -1.31 3.11
C VAL A 123 10.77 -1.16 4.30
N VAL A 124 11.13 0.08 4.63
CA VAL A 124 12.02 0.40 5.74
C VAL A 124 11.17 0.92 6.91
N PRO A 125 11.27 0.31 8.11
CA PRO A 125 10.56 0.80 9.27
C PRO A 125 10.93 2.26 9.57
N PRO A 126 9.97 3.14 9.90
CA PRO A 126 10.26 4.48 10.36
C PRO A 126 11.05 4.45 11.67
N ALA A 127 11.72 5.56 11.99
CA ALA A 127 12.56 5.65 13.18
C ALA A 127 11.77 5.32 14.47
N GLY A 128 12.25 4.31 15.22
CA GLY A 128 11.61 3.87 16.46
C GLY A 128 10.59 2.74 16.30
N ALA A 129 10.19 2.40 15.06
CA ALA A 129 9.41 1.19 14.80
C ALA A 129 10.28 -0.08 14.99
N GLN A 130 9.63 -1.17 15.38
CA GLN A 130 10.29 -2.46 15.56
C GLN A 130 10.42 -3.20 14.21
N GLY A 131 11.48 -3.99 14.07
CA GLY A 131 11.76 -4.77 12.86
C GLY A 131 12.88 -4.14 12.01
N GLY A 132 13.37 -4.92 11.03
CA GLY A 132 14.30 -4.43 10.01
C GLY A 132 13.60 -4.18 8.68
N PRO A 133 14.33 -3.65 7.67
CA PRO A 133 13.85 -3.52 6.30
C PRO A 133 13.31 -4.85 5.75
N LEU A 134 12.28 -4.75 4.91
CA LEU A 134 11.66 -5.86 4.22
C LEU A 134 11.76 -5.65 2.71
N ASP A 135 12.56 -6.47 2.04
CA ASP A 135 12.66 -6.48 0.57
C ASP A 135 11.65 -7.50 0.00
N LEU A 136 10.90 -7.11 -1.03
CA LEU A 136 9.81 -7.87 -1.65
C LEU A 136 9.96 -7.87 -3.17
N GLU A 137 9.90 -9.05 -3.78
CA GLU A 137 9.82 -9.24 -5.23
C GLU A 137 8.35 -9.43 -5.62
N LEU A 138 7.66 -8.34 -5.97
CA LEU A 138 6.20 -8.32 -6.25
C LEU A 138 5.82 -9.02 -7.57
N GLY A 139 6.82 -9.45 -8.33
CA GLY A 139 6.67 -10.21 -9.56
C GLY A 139 6.51 -9.34 -10.80
N THR A 140 6.22 -9.99 -11.92
CA THR A 140 6.03 -9.33 -13.21
C THR A 140 4.55 -9.24 -13.53
N LEU A 141 4.03 -8.02 -13.63
CA LEU A 141 2.60 -7.72 -13.70
C LEU A 141 2.23 -7.01 -15.02
N PRO A 142 0.99 -7.17 -15.51
CA PRO A 142 0.52 -6.44 -16.69
C PRO A 142 0.50 -4.92 -16.43
N VAL A 143 1.15 -4.14 -17.29
CA VAL A 143 1.19 -2.67 -17.17
C VAL A 143 -0.22 -2.07 -17.20
N ALA A 144 -1.11 -2.62 -18.03
CA ALA A 144 -2.50 -2.14 -18.11
C ALA A 144 -3.23 -2.25 -16.77
N GLU A 145 -3.11 -3.39 -16.09
CA GLU A 145 -3.77 -3.62 -14.79
C GLU A 145 -3.16 -2.74 -13.69
N LEU A 146 -1.83 -2.61 -13.66
CA LEU A 146 -1.15 -1.69 -12.75
C LEU A 146 -1.61 -0.25 -12.94
N ARG A 147 -1.74 0.20 -14.19
CA ARG A 147 -2.22 1.55 -14.48
C ARG A 147 -3.65 1.76 -14.01
N ASP A 148 -4.54 0.81 -14.27
CA ASP A 148 -5.94 0.90 -13.86
C ASP A 148 -6.05 1.00 -12.32
N GLU A 149 -5.27 0.20 -11.60
CA GLU A 149 -5.18 0.25 -10.13
C GLU A 149 -4.66 1.62 -9.65
N VAL A 150 -3.56 2.12 -10.22
CA VAL A 150 -2.98 3.43 -9.82
C VAL A 150 -3.88 4.60 -10.19
N GLU A 151 -4.58 4.56 -11.34
CA GLU A 151 -5.57 5.55 -11.73
C GLU A 151 -6.84 5.49 -10.85
N GLY A 152 -7.22 4.29 -10.40
CA GLY A 152 -8.26 4.10 -9.37
C GLY A 152 -7.87 4.76 -8.05
N PHE A 153 -6.67 4.46 -7.57
CA PHE A 153 -6.09 5.06 -6.38
C PHE A 153 -6.03 6.59 -6.47
N ARG A 154 -5.45 7.13 -7.56
CA ARG A 154 -5.34 8.58 -7.76
C ARG A 154 -6.70 9.28 -7.73
N ARG A 155 -7.74 8.66 -8.31
CA ARG A 155 -9.12 9.21 -8.25
C ARG A 155 -9.71 9.19 -6.85
N SER A 156 -9.32 8.24 -6.00
CA SER A 156 -9.80 8.17 -4.61
C SER A 156 -9.20 9.24 -3.70
N LEU A 157 -8.09 9.87 -4.10
CA LEU A 157 -7.44 10.97 -3.38
C LEU A 157 -8.09 12.35 -3.62
N ALA A 158 -8.98 12.46 -4.61
CA ALA A 158 -9.52 13.72 -5.13
C ALA A 158 -10.83 14.17 -4.48
#